data_AF-A0A9E3IJA2-F1
#
_entry.id   AF-A0A9E3IJA2-F1
#
_cell.length_a   1.000
_cell.length_b   1.000
_cell.length_c   1.000
_cell.angle_alpha   90.00
_cell.angle_beta   90.00
_cell.angle_gamma   90.00
#
_symmetry.space_group_name_H-M   'P 1'
#
loop_
_entity.id
_entity.type
_entity.pdbx_description
1 polymer ?
#
loop_
_entity_poly.entity_id
_entity_poly.type
_entity_poly.pdbx_seq_one_letter_code
_entity_poly.pdbx_strand_id
1 'polypeptide(L)'
;MSDRFEICHSITETWEGGWSNHKADPGGKTMYGITEAVYHAWLKVRGLPLRPVRSISRSEARAIYREQYWKPTAEAFALFPGVDLAVYDASVNSGVSRGVKWLKASAGSDDHSVTVKRICRARLSFMQSLKIWRTFGKGWGRRVADIEARGVVMALTAMGVTKSSIDHITKTETAASTKSAKANETAAKTTGAGAGASAGTPAAVDASQLDTAALWMLGGFVLVLTVATIVLIARSRAAKARAAAYQGVAQ
;
A
#
# COMPACT_ATOMS: atom_id res chain seq x y z
N MET A 1 17.54 -13.99 16.08
CA MET A 1 16.12 -14.33 15.88
C MET A 1 16.03 -15.46 14.87
N SER A 2 15.06 -16.36 15.01
CA SER A 2 14.82 -17.41 14.00
C SER A 2 14.46 -16.77 12.66
N ASP A 3 14.83 -17.41 11.56
CA ASP A 3 14.39 -17.00 10.23
C ASP A 3 12.85 -17.02 10.13
N ARG A 4 12.27 -15.93 9.63
CA ARG A 4 10.82 -15.71 9.55
C ARG A 4 10.30 -15.62 8.11
N PHE A 5 11.15 -15.94 7.13
CA PHE A 5 10.80 -15.84 5.72
C PHE A 5 9.49 -16.57 5.38
N GLU A 6 9.30 -17.81 5.81
CA GLU A 6 8.08 -18.58 5.46
C GLU A 6 6.81 -17.94 6.03
N ILE A 7 6.88 -17.35 7.22
CA ILE A 7 5.76 -16.64 7.86
C ILE A 7 5.42 -15.38 7.05
N CYS A 8 6.43 -14.59 6.70
CA CYS A 8 6.21 -13.35 5.95
C CYS A 8 5.80 -13.62 4.49
N HIS A 9 6.45 -14.59 3.85
CA HIS A 9 6.20 -14.95 2.45
C HIS A 9 4.79 -15.52 2.27
N SER A 10 4.31 -16.37 3.19
CA SER A 10 2.94 -16.89 3.13
C SER A 10 1.86 -15.80 3.19
N ILE A 11 2.15 -14.66 3.83
CA ILE A 11 1.27 -13.49 3.81
C ILE A 11 1.42 -12.74 2.49
N THR A 12 2.65 -12.41 2.10
CA THR A 12 2.92 -11.66 0.86
C THR A 12 2.40 -12.37 -0.39
N GLU A 13 2.55 -13.70 -0.49
CA GLU A 13 2.13 -14.48 -1.66
C GLU A 13 0.61 -14.48 -1.87
N THR A 14 -0.20 -14.25 -0.81
CA THR A 14 -1.66 -14.12 -0.95
C THR A 14 -2.07 -12.93 -1.81
N TRP A 15 -1.19 -11.93 -1.90
CA TRP A 15 -1.35 -10.74 -2.72
C TRP A 15 -0.67 -10.86 -4.08
N GLU A 16 0.11 -11.91 -4.31
CA GLU A 16 0.73 -12.19 -5.58
C GLU A 16 -0.22 -13.03 -6.44
N GLY A 17 -0.39 -12.61 -7.69
CA GLY A 17 -1.28 -13.28 -8.63
C GLY A 17 -0.68 -14.58 -9.18
N GLY A 18 -1.53 -15.37 -9.86
CA GLY A 18 -1.09 -16.46 -10.71
C GLY A 18 -0.48 -15.96 -12.04
N TRP A 19 -0.65 -16.75 -13.10
CA TRP A 19 -0.20 -16.39 -14.44
C TRP A 19 -0.86 -15.08 -14.92
N SER A 20 -0.05 -14.15 -15.42
CA SER A 20 -0.50 -12.96 -16.13
C SER A 20 0.32 -12.76 -17.41
N ASN A 21 -0.35 -12.40 -18.50
CA ASN A 21 0.27 -12.04 -19.78
C ASN A 21 -0.60 -10.98 -20.45
N HIS A 22 -0.35 -9.70 -20.13
CA HIS A 22 -1.16 -8.59 -20.64
C HIS A 22 -0.36 -7.76 -21.65
N LYS A 23 -0.92 -7.53 -22.84
CA LYS A 23 -0.25 -6.84 -23.98
C LYS A 23 0.16 -5.39 -23.68
N ALA A 24 -0.46 -4.77 -22.67
CA ALA A 24 -0.16 -3.40 -22.22
C ALA A 24 0.70 -3.33 -20.94
N ASP A 25 1.17 -4.48 -20.41
CA ASP A 25 2.01 -4.51 -19.21
C ASP A 25 3.50 -4.52 -19.59
N PRO A 26 4.29 -3.49 -19.21
CA PRO A 26 5.72 -3.48 -19.46
C PRO A 26 6.48 -4.64 -18.78
N GLY A 27 5.87 -5.32 -17.80
CA GLY A 27 6.43 -6.48 -17.11
C GLY A 27 6.37 -7.80 -17.90
N GLY A 28 5.58 -7.87 -18.98
CA GLY A 28 5.48 -9.05 -19.84
C GLY A 28 4.91 -10.30 -19.13
N LYS A 29 5.35 -11.49 -19.55
CA LYS A 29 4.94 -12.77 -18.97
C LYS A 29 5.36 -12.84 -17.50
N THR A 30 4.41 -13.09 -16.60
CA THR A 30 4.63 -13.15 -15.16
C THR A 30 3.96 -14.39 -14.56
N MET A 31 4.65 -15.09 -13.65
CA MET A 31 4.11 -16.20 -12.87
C MET A 31 4.53 -16.04 -11.41
N TYR A 32 3.57 -16.13 -10.47
CA TYR A 32 3.81 -15.90 -9.04
C TYR A 32 4.52 -14.57 -8.75
N GLY A 33 4.17 -13.50 -9.49
CA GLY A 33 4.81 -12.18 -9.36
C GLY A 33 6.25 -12.08 -9.93
N ILE A 34 6.81 -13.17 -10.48
CA ILE A 34 8.15 -13.18 -11.09
C ILE A 34 8.03 -12.99 -12.60
N THR A 35 8.77 -12.02 -13.15
CA THR A 35 8.84 -11.78 -14.60
C THR A 35 9.81 -12.74 -15.28
N GLU A 36 9.62 -12.96 -16.58
CA GLU A 36 10.53 -13.80 -17.39
C GLU A 36 11.97 -13.32 -17.35
N ALA A 37 12.20 -12.00 -17.32
CA ALA A 37 13.52 -11.42 -17.18
C ALA A 37 14.20 -11.77 -15.84
N VAL A 38 13.47 -11.67 -14.72
CA VAL A 38 13.99 -12.02 -13.39
C VAL A 38 14.30 -13.51 -13.30
N TYR A 39 13.40 -14.36 -13.82
CA TYR A 39 13.59 -15.80 -13.80
C TYR A 39 14.80 -16.23 -14.64
N HIS A 40 14.93 -15.71 -15.86
CA HIS A 40 16.08 -15.98 -16.73
C HIS A 40 17.40 -15.52 -16.11
N ALA A 41 17.42 -14.33 -15.48
CA ALA A 41 18.60 -13.85 -14.77
C ALA A 41 18.99 -14.80 -13.62
N TRP A 42 18.01 -15.27 -12.85
CA TRP A 42 18.23 -16.21 -11.74
C TRP A 42 18.75 -17.57 -12.20
N LEU A 43 18.20 -18.11 -13.32
CA LEU A 43 18.67 -19.35 -13.95
C LEU A 43 20.11 -19.21 -14.47
N LYS A 44 20.41 -18.09 -15.13
CA LYS A 44 21.74 -17.83 -15.73
C LYS A 44 22.85 -17.81 -14.68
N VAL A 45 22.62 -17.16 -13.54
CA VAL A 45 23.58 -17.14 -12.41
C VAL A 45 23.86 -18.55 -11.85
N ARG A 46 22.94 -19.50 -12.06
CA ARG A 46 23.05 -20.90 -11.62
C ARG A 46 23.53 -21.86 -12.70
N GLY A 47 23.82 -21.36 -13.91
CA GLY A 47 24.16 -22.23 -15.04
C GLY A 47 23.02 -23.17 -15.46
N LEU A 48 21.77 -22.84 -15.13
CA LEU A 48 20.61 -23.65 -15.49
C LEU A 48 20.06 -23.24 -16.87
N PRO A 49 19.46 -24.17 -17.63
CA PRO A 49 18.86 -23.86 -18.93
C PRO A 49 17.71 -22.88 -18.77
N LEU A 50 17.62 -21.91 -19.69
CA LEU A 50 16.51 -20.98 -19.74
C LEU A 50 15.20 -21.72 -20.02
N ARG A 51 14.17 -21.39 -19.25
CA ARG A 51 12.83 -21.93 -19.40
C ARG A 51 11.82 -20.80 -19.28
N PRO A 52 10.68 -20.87 -19.99
CA PRO A 52 9.63 -19.88 -19.85
C PRO A 52 9.19 -19.72 -18.40
N VAL A 53 8.94 -18.49 -17.95
CA VAL A 53 8.53 -18.24 -16.55
C VAL A 53 7.21 -18.92 -16.18
N ARG A 54 6.37 -19.28 -17.16
CA ARG A 54 5.17 -20.09 -16.93
C ARG A 54 5.47 -21.47 -16.33
N SER A 55 6.69 -21.97 -16.53
CA SER A 55 7.16 -23.26 -16.02
C SER A 55 7.92 -23.16 -14.70
N ILE A 56 8.03 -21.95 -14.12
CA ILE A 56 8.65 -21.78 -12.80
C ILE A 56 7.84 -22.57 -11.75
N SER A 57 8.53 -23.36 -10.95
CA SER A 57 7.91 -24.04 -9.81
C SER A 57 7.70 -23.07 -8.64
N ARG A 58 6.76 -23.38 -7.75
CA ARG A 58 6.58 -22.60 -6.51
C ARG A 58 7.85 -22.55 -5.66
N SER A 59 8.66 -23.61 -5.63
CA SER A 59 9.93 -23.65 -4.90
C SER A 59 10.98 -22.74 -5.51
N GLU A 60 11.08 -22.67 -6.84
CA GLU A 60 11.98 -21.73 -7.53
C GLU A 60 11.55 -20.28 -7.31
N ALA A 61 10.25 -19.98 -7.44
CA ALA A 61 9.72 -18.64 -7.15
C ALA A 61 10.03 -18.25 -5.69
N ARG A 62 9.82 -19.17 -4.74
CA ARG A 62 10.17 -18.97 -3.33
C ARG A 62 11.65 -18.72 -3.12
N ALA A 63 12.53 -19.46 -3.81
CA ALA A 63 13.98 -19.25 -3.74
C ALA A 63 14.36 -17.85 -4.26
N ILE A 64 13.76 -17.41 -5.37
CA ILE A 64 13.94 -16.04 -5.89
C ILE A 64 13.49 -15.01 -4.86
N TYR A 65 12.31 -15.20 -4.25
CA TYR A 65 11.80 -14.28 -3.22
C TYR A 65 12.72 -14.19 -2.00
N ARG A 66 13.22 -15.34 -1.53
CA ARG A 66 14.17 -15.41 -0.42
C ARG A 66 15.45 -14.66 -0.76
N GLU A 67 16.02 -14.91 -1.94
CA GLU A 67 17.34 -14.38 -2.31
C GLU A 67 17.32 -12.92 -2.73
N GLN A 68 16.34 -12.51 -3.52
CA GLN A 68 16.32 -11.20 -4.15
C GLN A 68 15.56 -10.15 -3.32
N TYR A 69 14.76 -10.57 -2.34
CA TYR A 69 13.92 -9.65 -1.56
C TYR A 69 14.11 -9.83 -0.06
N TRP A 70 13.99 -11.04 0.48
CA TRP A 70 14.11 -11.28 1.93
C TRP A 70 15.53 -11.03 2.45
N LYS A 71 16.51 -11.73 1.85
CA LYS A 71 17.93 -11.63 2.22
C LYS A 71 18.45 -10.18 2.23
N PRO A 72 18.29 -9.38 1.16
CA PRO A 72 18.79 -8.00 1.13
C PRO A 72 17.98 -7.02 2.00
N THR A 73 16.92 -7.48 2.68
CA THR A 73 16.09 -6.64 3.54
C THR A 73 15.95 -7.22 4.94
N ALA A 74 14.90 -7.98 5.23
CA ALA A 74 14.59 -8.48 6.56
C ALA A 74 15.76 -9.23 7.22
N GLU A 75 16.47 -10.06 6.45
CA GLU A 75 17.65 -10.79 6.95
C GLU A 75 18.85 -9.86 7.16
N ALA A 76 19.22 -9.09 6.13
CA ALA A 76 20.39 -8.19 6.18
C ALA A 76 20.33 -7.15 7.31
N PHE A 77 19.13 -6.68 7.66
CA PHE A 77 18.93 -5.71 8.74
C PHE A 77 18.49 -6.34 10.06
N ALA A 78 18.41 -7.68 10.14
CA ALA A 78 17.93 -8.42 11.31
C ALA A 78 16.64 -7.82 11.90
N LEU A 79 15.64 -7.60 11.05
CA LEU A 79 14.45 -6.82 11.40
C LEU A 79 13.57 -7.51 12.46
N PHE A 80 13.01 -6.68 13.34
CA PHE A 80 12.06 -7.13 14.36
C PHE A 80 10.78 -7.69 13.73
N PRO A 81 10.06 -8.64 14.37
CA PRO A 81 8.86 -9.22 13.78
C PRO A 81 7.81 -8.16 13.51
N GLY A 82 7.14 -8.26 12.37
CA GLY A 82 6.22 -7.26 11.87
C GLY A 82 6.91 -6.17 11.03
N VAL A 83 8.07 -5.67 11.48
CA VAL A 83 8.90 -4.77 10.66
C VAL A 83 9.48 -5.53 9.48
N ASP A 84 9.90 -6.78 9.70
CA ASP A 84 10.33 -7.72 8.66
C ASP A 84 9.28 -7.88 7.54
N LEU A 85 8.03 -8.15 7.90
CA LEU A 85 6.90 -8.28 6.97
C LEU A 85 6.67 -6.97 6.20
N ALA A 86 6.63 -5.84 6.89
CA ALA A 86 6.33 -4.55 6.28
C ALA A 86 7.40 -4.14 5.25
N VAL A 87 8.68 -4.34 5.56
CA VAL A 87 9.79 -4.04 4.65
C VAL A 87 9.85 -5.05 3.51
N TYR A 88 9.74 -6.34 3.81
CA TYR A 88 9.80 -7.40 2.80
C TYR A 88 8.69 -7.24 1.75
N ASP A 89 7.42 -7.10 2.17
CA ASP A 89 6.30 -6.92 1.24
C ASP A 89 6.43 -5.61 0.43
N ALA A 90 6.89 -4.54 1.08
CA ALA A 90 7.19 -3.28 0.41
C ALA A 90 8.26 -3.46 -0.68
N SER A 91 9.29 -4.24 -0.40
CA SER A 91 10.38 -4.53 -1.33
C SER A 91 9.94 -5.43 -2.48
N VAL A 92 9.07 -6.41 -2.23
CA VAL A 92 8.45 -7.21 -3.30
C VAL A 92 7.63 -6.33 -4.23
N ASN A 93 6.81 -5.43 -3.68
CA ASN A 93 5.88 -4.64 -4.46
C ASN A 93 6.52 -3.41 -5.14
N SER A 94 7.54 -2.81 -4.51
CA SER A 94 8.09 -1.50 -4.92
C SER A 94 9.62 -1.51 -5.10
N GLY A 95 10.26 -2.67 -4.96
CA GLY A 95 11.71 -2.86 -5.09
C GLY A 95 12.47 -2.72 -3.77
N VAL A 96 13.55 -3.50 -3.62
CA VAL A 96 14.43 -3.55 -2.43
C VAL A 96 14.84 -2.16 -1.97
N SER A 97 15.37 -1.32 -2.88
CA SER A 97 15.86 0.01 -2.53
C SER A 97 14.78 0.92 -1.92
N ARG A 98 13.53 0.81 -2.38
CA ARG A 98 12.42 1.61 -1.81
C ARG A 98 12.01 1.08 -0.43
N GLY A 99 11.89 -0.24 -0.27
CA GLY A 99 11.58 -0.84 1.04
C GLY A 99 12.62 -0.45 2.09
N VAL A 100 13.91 -0.53 1.76
CA VAL A 100 15.01 -0.09 2.65
C VAL A 100 14.96 1.42 2.91
N LYS A 101 14.61 2.23 1.91
CA LYS A 101 14.42 3.68 2.10
C LYS A 101 13.31 3.98 3.11
N TRP A 102 12.16 3.31 2.99
CA TRP A 102 11.04 3.50 3.92
C TRP A 102 11.36 2.99 5.32
N LEU A 103 12.09 1.88 5.46
CA LEU A 103 12.62 1.40 6.73
C LEU A 103 13.46 2.48 7.41
N LYS A 104 14.48 3.00 6.72
CA LYS A 104 15.40 4.01 7.27
C LYS A 104 14.66 5.28 7.69
N ALA A 105 13.70 5.73 6.90
CA ALA A 105 12.88 6.90 7.21
C ALA A 105 11.88 6.68 8.36
N SER A 106 11.65 5.42 8.77
CA SER A 106 10.67 5.04 9.79
C SER A 106 11.29 4.65 11.13
N ALA A 107 12.63 4.58 11.20
CA ALA A 107 13.39 4.25 12.41
C ALA A 107 13.23 5.31 13.52
N GLY A 108 13.65 4.97 14.74
CA GLY A 108 13.65 5.90 15.89
C GLY A 108 12.43 5.82 16.79
N SER A 109 11.82 4.64 16.93
CA SER A 109 10.83 4.36 17.98
C SER A 109 11.13 2.99 18.57
N ASP A 110 11.03 2.88 19.89
CA ASP A 110 11.16 1.60 20.59
C ASP A 110 9.90 0.73 20.44
N ASP A 111 8.79 1.33 19.98
CA ASP A 111 7.58 0.61 19.60
C ASP A 111 7.66 0.20 18.13
N HIS A 112 7.99 -1.07 17.89
CA HIS A 112 8.09 -1.62 16.53
C HIS A 112 6.75 -1.62 15.78
N SER A 113 5.60 -1.59 16.47
CA SER A 113 4.30 -1.43 15.83
C SER A 113 4.15 -0.05 15.19
N VAL A 114 4.75 0.99 15.80
CA VAL A 114 4.83 2.34 15.22
C VAL A 114 5.71 2.34 13.98
N THR A 115 6.84 1.64 13.99
CA THR A 115 7.71 1.49 12.81
C THR A 115 6.96 0.84 11.64
N VAL A 116 6.19 -0.22 11.89
CA VAL A 116 5.33 -0.86 10.88
C VAL A 116 4.35 0.15 10.26
N LYS A 117 3.61 0.88 11.12
CA LYS A 117 2.65 1.90 10.66
C LYS A 117 3.33 3.00 9.82
N ARG A 118 4.54 3.43 10.20
CA ARG A 118 5.30 4.44 9.45
C ARG A 118 5.73 3.94 8.06
N ILE A 119 6.22 2.70 7.96
CA ILE A 119 6.59 2.08 6.67
C ILE A 119 5.38 1.98 5.75
N CYS A 120 4.28 1.43 6.25
CA CYS A 120 3.05 1.25 5.46
C CYS A 120 2.45 2.60 5.03
N ARG A 121 2.49 3.62 5.91
CA ARG A 121 2.06 4.98 5.56
C ARG A 121 2.92 5.58 4.46
N ALA A 122 4.25 5.54 4.59
CA ALA A 122 5.17 6.09 3.60
C ALA A 122 5.00 5.42 2.22
N ARG A 123 4.86 4.09 2.22
CA ARG A 123 4.54 3.30 1.03
C ARG A 123 3.23 3.73 0.40
N LEU A 124 2.14 3.78 1.17
CA LEU A 124 0.82 4.13 0.65
C LEU A 124 0.80 5.53 0.03
N SER A 125 1.45 6.51 0.68
CA SER A 125 1.57 7.87 0.16
C SER A 125 2.30 7.91 -1.19
N PHE A 126 3.40 7.16 -1.34
CA PHE A 126 4.09 7.03 -2.63
C PHE A 126 3.19 6.39 -3.69
N MET A 127 2.49 5.31 -3.36
CA MET A 127 1.63 4.64 -4.33
C MET A 127 0.48 5.55 -4.78
N GLN A 128 -0.08 6.35 -3.87
CA GLN A 128 -1.12 7.34 -4.14
C GLN A 128 -0.68 8.47 -5.08
N SER A 129 0.62 8.76 -5.16
CA SER A 129 1.14 9.79 -6.08
C SER A 129 1.34 9.26 -7.51
N LEU A 130 1.19 7.95 -7.75
CA LEU A 130 1.39 7.37 -9.08
C LEU A 130 0.17 7.60 -9.98
N LYS A 131 0.39 7.92 -11.25
CA LYS A 131 -0.70 8.10 -12.24
C LYS A 131 -1.61 6.85 -12.35
N ILE A 132 -1.01 5.66 -12.27
CA ILE A 132 -1.69 4.36 -12.35
C ILE A 132 -2.49 4.00 -11.08
N TRP A 133 -2.42 4.82 -10.01
CA TRP A 133 -3.24 4.67 -8.81
C TRP A 133 -4.74 4.63 -9.12
N ARG A 134 -5.19 5.37 -10.15
CA ARG A 134 -6.60 5.39 -10.56
C ARG A 134 -7.12 3.98 -10.91
N THR A 135 -6.25 3.14 -11.48
CA THR A 135 -6.60 1.77 -11.92
C THR A 135 -6.39 0.76 -10.79
N PHE A 136 -5.23 0.78 -10.14
CA PHE A 136 -4.82 -0.30 -9.22
C PHE A 136 -4.92 0.07 -7.74
N GLY A 137 -5.11 1.35 -7.42
CA GLY A 137 -5.01 1.89 -6.06
C GLY A 137 -5.96 1.26 -5.05
N LYS A 138 -7.12 0.77 -5.49
CA LYS A 138 -8.05 0.03 -4.62
C LYS A 138 -7.44 -1.28 -4.12
N GLY A 139 -6.78 -2.05 -5.00
CA GLY A 139 -6.11 -3.30 -4.62
C GLY A 139 -4.88 -3.03 -3.76
N TRP A 140 -4.05 -2.08 -4.19
CA TRP A 140 -2.85 -1.68 -3.46
C TRP A 140 -3.13 -1.16 -2.05
N GLY A 141 -4.14 -0.32 -1.88
CA GLY A 141 -4.54 0.18 -0.57
C GLY A 141 -4.99 -0.95 0.38
N ARG A 142 -5.66 -1.97 -0.13
CA ARG A 142 -6.05 -3.15 0.66
C ARG A 142 -4.83 -3.99 1.08
N ARG A 143 -3.89 -4.23 0.15
CA ARG A 143 -2.63 -4.93 0.45
C ARG A 143 -1.87 -4.23 1.57
N VAL A 144 -1.65 -2.92 1.45
CA VAL A 144 -0.90 -2.16 2.46
C VAL A 144 -1.62 -2.18 3.81
N ALA A 145 -2.95 -2.08 3.83
CA ALA A 145 -3.73 -2.16 5.06
C ALA A 145 -3.61 -3.52 5.76
N ASP A 146 -3.71 -4.62 5.01
CA ASP A 146 -3.56 -5.99 5.54
C ASP A 146 -2.16 -6.24 6.09
N ILE A 147 -1.12 -5.84 5.35
CA ILE A 147 0.27 -5.93 5.79
C ILE A 147 0.51 -5.09 7.05
N GLU A 148 -0.06 -3.89 7.13
CA GLU A 148 0.05 -3.07 8.33
C GLU A 148 -0.60 -3.75 9.54
N ALA A 149 -1.84 -4.21 9.41
CA ALA A 149 -2.57 -4.83 10.52
C ALA A 149 -1.86 -6.09 11.04
N ARG A 150 -1.45 -6.99 10.13
CA ARG A 150 -0.70 -8.21 10.48
C ARG A 150 0.67 -7.88 11.07
N GLY A 151 1.38 -6.93 10.48
CA GLY A 151 2.70 -6.50 10.96
C GLY A 151 2.63 -5.90 12.36
N VAL A 152 1.59 -5.09 12.65
CA VAL A 152 1.36 -4.53 13.98
C VAL A 152 1.11 -5.63 15.00
N VAL A 153 0.25 -6.61 14.69
CA VAL A 153 0.00 -7.75 15.59
C VAL A 153 1.28 -8.56 15.83
N MET A 154 2.08 -8.83 14.78
CA MET A 154 3.36 -9.53 14.91
C MET A 154 4.36 -8.77 15.79
N ALA A 155 4.47 -7.46 15.60
CA ALA A 155 5.35 -6.62 16.40
C ALA A 155 4.93 -6.60 17.87
N LEU A 156 3.65 -6.35 18.15
CA LEU A 156 3.11 -6.34 19.52
C LEU A 156 3.32 -7.69 20.22
N THR A 157 3.03 -8.79 19.51
CA THR A 157 3.24 -10.15 20.04
C THR A 157 4.70 -10.39 20.39
N ALA A 158 5.63 -10.01 19.49
CA ALA A 158 7.06 -10.18 19.73
C ALA A 158 7.62 -9.27 20.83
N MET A 159 6.99 -8.12 21.08
CA MET A 159 7.29 -7.26 22.23
C MET A 159 6.67 -7.76 23.55
N GLY A 160 5.97 -8.90 23.54
CA GLY A 160 5.38 -9.50 24.74
C GLY A 160 4.05 -8.89 25.17
N VAL A 161 3.39 -8.11 24.31
CA VAL A 161 2.07 -7.53 24.61
C VAL A 161 1.03 -8.65 24.71
N THR A 162 0.18 -8.61 25.74
CA THR A 162 -0.82 -9.65 25.97
C THR A 162 -1.85 -9.70 24.84
N LYS A 163 -2.42 -10.88 24.58
CA LYS A 163 -3.48 -11.05 23.58
C LYS A 163 -4.67 -10.11 23.81
N SER A 164 -5.12 -9.97 25.06
CA SER A 164 -6.22 -9.05 25.40
C SER A 164 -5.90 -7.59 25.06
N SER A 165 -4.67 -7.15 25.34
CA SER A 165 -4.21 -5.80 24.96
C SER A 165 -4.12 -5.65 23.44
N ILE A 166 -3.66 -6.66 22.71
CA ILE A 166 -3.64 -6.66 21.24
C ILE A 166 -5.06 -6.57 20.67
N ASP A 167 -6.02 -7.33 21.22
CA ASP A 167 -7.43 -7.29 20.81
C ASP A 167 -8.04 -5.91 21.08
N HIS A 168 -7.68 -5.27 22.20
CA HIS A 168 -8.10 -3.90 22.50
C HIS A 168 -7.49 -2.89 21.50
N ILE A 169 -6.19 -3.01 21.19
CA ILE A 169 -5.49 -2.13 20.24
C ILE A 169 -6.10 -2.26 18.84
N THR A 170 -6.33 -3.49 18.35
CA THR A 170 -6.92 -3.75 17.03
C THR A 170 -8.36 -3.25 16.93
N LYS A 171 -9.17 -3.41 17.98
CA LYS A 171 -10.52 -2.81 18.06
C LYS A 171 -10.47 -1.28 18.06
N THR A 172 -9.51 -0.69 18.76
CA THR A 172 -9.30 0.77 18.80
C THR A 172 -8.90 1.31 17.42
N GLU A 173 -7.96 0.65 16.74
CA GLU A 173 -7.55 1.00 15.37
C GLU A 173 -8.71 0.86 14.37
N THR A 174 -9.53 -0.20 14.51
CA THR A 174 -10.75 -0.39 13.71
C THR A 174 -11.72 0.77 13.89
N ALA A 175 -12.01 1.17 15.14
CA ALA A 175 -12.91 2.26 15.46
C ALA A 175 -12.39 3.62 14.94
N ALA A 176 -11.12 3.92 15.18
CA ALA A 176 -10.47 5.14 14.70
C ALA A 176 -10.48 5.23 13.17
N SER A 177 -10.17 4.13 12.48
CA SER A 177 -10.18 4.05 11.02
C SER A 177 -11.60 4.20 10.45
N THR A 178 -12.60 3.61 11.10
CA THR A 178 -14.03 3.76 10.73
C THR A 178 -14.49 5.21 10.88
N LYS A 179 -14.13 5.87 11.99
CA LYS A 179 -14.42 7.29 12.20
C LYS A 179 -13.76 8.16 11.13
N SER A 180 -12.47 7.93 10.83
CA SER A 180 -11.75 8.64 9.78
C SER A 180 -12.37 8.43 8.40
N ALA A 181 -12.80 7.21 8.07
CA ALA A 181 -13.48 6.91 6.81
C ALA A 181 -14.77 7.70 6.65
N LYS A 182 -15.62 7.74 7.69
CA LYS A 182 -16.87 8.50 7.71
C LYS A 182 -16.61 10.01 7.60
N ALA A 183 -15.67 10.54 8.38
CA ALA A 183 -15.31 11.96 8.34
C ALA A 183 -14.82 12.40 6.95
N ASN A 184 -13.93 11.63 6.32
CA ASN A 184 -13.46 11.91 4.97
C ASN A 184 -14.55 11.78 3.91
N GLU A 185 -15.50 10.85 4.08
CA GLU A 185 -16.64 10.71 3.17
C GLU A 185 -17.60 11.90 3.27
N THR A 186 -17.94 12.33 4.49
CA THR A 186 -18.76 13.53 4.72
C THR A 186 -18.07 14.76 4.14
N ALA A 187 -16.78 14.96 4.43
CA ALA A 187 -16.01 16.07 3.89
C ALA A 187 -15.99 16.04 2.35
N ALA A 188 -15.79 14.88 1.72
CA ALA A 188 -15.81 14.76 0.26
C ALA A 188 -17.17 15.16 -0.33
N LYS A 189 -18.28 14.79 0.31
CA LYS A 189 -19.65 15.17 -0.13
C LYS A 189 -19.84 16.68 -0.02
N THR A 190 -19.44 17.31 1.09
CA THR A 190 -19.57 18.75 1.29
C THR A 190 -18.68 19.55 0.33
N THR A 191 -17.41 19.17 0.18
CA THR A 191 -16.47 19.83 -0.75
C THR A 191 -16.90 19.64 -2.21
N GLY A 192 -17.37 18.45 -2.57
CA GLY A 192 -17.86 18.15 -3.92
C GLY A 192 -19.14 18.90 -4.27
N ALA A 193 -20.06 19.06 -3.31
CA ALA A 193 -21.26 19.89 -3.47
C ALA A 193 -20.89 21.36 -3.71
N GLY A 194 -19.87 21.89 -3.00
CA GLY A 194 -19.34 23.23 -3.23
C GLY A 194 -18.77 23.40 -4.65
N ALA A 195 -18.01 22.42 -5.15
CA ALA A 195 -17.49 22.43 -6.51
C ALA A 195 -18.61 22.41 -7.56
N GLY A 196 -19.64 21.59 -7.34
CA GLY A 196 -20.81 21.49 -8.22
C GLY A 196 -21.68 22.74 -8.23
N ALA A 197 -21.86 23.40 -7.07
CA ALA A 197 -22.60 24.66 -6.95
C ALA A 197 -21.89 25.84 -7.62
N SER A 198 -20.54 25.85 -7.65
CA SER A 198 -19.75 26.84 -8.38
C SER A 198 -19.61 26.55 -9.88
N ALA A 199 -19.91 25.33 -10.33
CA ALA A 199 -19.83 24.91 -11.73
C ALA A 199 -21.20 24.87 -12.44
N GLY A 200 -22.30 24.74 -11.69
CA GLY A 200 -23.64 25.03 -12.17
C GLY A 200 -23.83 26.54 -12.16
N THR A 201 -24.43 27.10 -13.20
CA THR A 201 -24.92 28.49 -13.17
C THR A 201 -25.79 28.63 -11.92
N PRO A 202 -25.41 29.49 -10.95
CA PRO A 202 -26.36 29.96 -9.97
C PRO A 202 -27.53 30.56 -10.75
N ALA A 203 -28.72 30.62 -10.15
CA ALA A 203 -29.72 31.55 -10.62
C ALA A 203 -29.04 32.94 -10.85
N ALA A 204 -28.99 33.36 -12.11
CA ALA A 204 -28.64 34.71 -12.60
C ALA A 204 -27.37 35.38 -12.03
N VAL A 205 -26.17 34.81 -12.23
CA VAL A 205 -24.97 35.66 -12.42
C VAL A 205 -24.73 35.81 -13.91
N ASP A 206 -24.92 37.03 -14.40
CA ASP A 206 -24.60 37.38 -15.77
C ASP A 206 -23.07 37.30 -15.95
N ALA A 207 -22.62 36.28 -16.68
CA ALA A 207 -21.21 36.05 -16.92
C ALA A 207 -20.52 37.21 -17.67
N SER A 208 -21.30 38.10 -18.31
CA SER A 208 -20.77 39.31 -18.95
C SER A 208 -20.34 40.40 -17.96
N GLN A 209 -20.73 40.30 -16.68
CA GLN A 209 -20.33 41.22 -15.60
C GLN A 209 -19.02 40.80 -14.91
N LEU A 210 -18.53 39.59 -15.18
CA LEU A 210 -17.29 39.08 -14.58
C LEU A 210 -16.11 39.45 -15.48
N ASP A 211 -15.09 40.07 -14.89
CA ASP A 211 -13.83 40.27 -15.59
C ASP A 211 -13.07 38.93 -15.76
N THR A 212 -12.07 38.94 -16.63
CA THR A 212 -11.22 37.78 -16.90
C THR A 212 -10.55 37.25 -15.62
N ALA A 213 -10.20 38.14 -14.68
CA ALA A 213 -9.56 37.74 -13.42
C ALA A 213 -10.52 36.96 -12.51
N ALA A 214 -11.78 37.40 -12.40
CA ALA A 214 -12.84 36.73 -11.65
C ALA A 214 -13.14 35.35 -12.23
N LEU A 215 -13.13 35.20 -13.56
CA LEU A 215 -13.30 33.90 -14.22
C LEU A 215 -12.13 32.94 -13.92
N TRP A 216 -10.88 33.42 -13.96
CA TRP A 216 -9.72 32.60 -13.58
C TRP A 216 -9.72 32.22 -12.10
N MET A 217 -10.13 33.13 -11.21
CA MET A 217 -10.25 32.85 -9.78
C MET A 217 -11.32 31.79 -9.50
N LEU A 218 -12.49 31.89 -10.14
CA LEU A 218 -13.55 30.88 -10.03
C LEU A 218 -13.09 29.52 -10.57
N GLY A 219 -12.45 29.49 -11.75
CA GLY A 219 -11.89 28.27 -12.32
C GLY A 219 -10.82 27.63 -11.43
N GLY A 220 -9.93 28.44 -10.86
CA GLY A 220 -8.91 27.99 -9.90
C GLY A 220 -9.54 27.41 -8.62
N PHE A 221 -10.57 28.07 -8.08
CA PHE A 221 -11.29 27.61 -6.90
C PHE A 221 -12.01 26.27 -7.14
N VAL A 222 -12.71 26.12 -8.27
CA VAL A 222 -13.35 24.86 -8.69
C VAL A 222 -12.32 23.73 -8.79
N LEU A 223 -11.15 24.01 -9.40
CA LEU A 223 -10.06 23.04 -9.52
C LEU A 223 -9.55 22.59 -8.14
N VAL A 224 -9.33 23.52 -7.22
CA VAL A 224 -8.88 23.21 -5.85
C VAL A 224 -9.91 22.35 -5.12
N LEU A 225 -11.20 22.68 -5.17
CA LEU A 225 -12.26 21.87 -4.55
C LEU A 225 -12.37 20.48 -5.18
N THR A 226 -12.19 20.37 -6.48
CA THR A 226 -12.21 19.09 -7.20
C THR A 226 -11.05 18.19 -6.76
N VAL A 227 -9.82 18.73 -6.72
CA VAL A 227 -8.64 18.01 -6.24
C VAL A 227 -8.82 17.60 -4.77
N ALA A 228 -9.31 18.50 -3.93
CA ALA A 228 -9.59 18.21 -2.52
C ALA A 228 -10.61 17.06 -2.36
N THR A 229 -11.69 17.06 -3.16
CA THR A 229 -12.69 15.99 -3.17
C THR A 229 -12.08 14.64 -3.55
N ILE A 230 -11.24 14.60 -4.59
CA ILE A 230 -10.54 13.36 -5.01
C ILE A 230 -9.64 12.84 -3.89
N VAL A 231 -8.86 13.71 -3.24
CA VAL A 231 -7.99 13.36 -2.12
C VAL A 231 -8.79 12.81 -0.94
N LEU A 232 -9.91 13.44 -0.59
CA LEU A 232 -10.79 13.00 0.50
C LEU A 232 -11.42 11.63 0.20
N ILE A 233 -11.83 11.37 -1.04
CA ILE A 233 -12.32 10.04 -1.46
C ILE A 233 -11.20 9.00 -1.33
N ALA A 234 -9.99 9.31 -1.78
CA ALA A 234 -8.85 8.41 -1.66
C ALA A 234 -8.51 8.10 -0.18
N ARG A 235 -8.53 9.11 0.69
CA ARG A 235 -8.36 8.96 2.15
C ARG A 235 -9.46 8.13 2.78
N SER A 236 -10.72 8.37 2.43
CA SER A 236 -11.86 7.58 2.92
C SER A 236 -11.70 6.11 2.53
N ARG A 237 -11.34 5.81 1.28
CA ARG A 237 -11.09 4.43 0.82
C ARG A 237 -9.94 3.75 1.55
N ALA A 238 -8.82 4.46 1.74
CA ALA A 238 -7.69 3.95 2.50
C ALA A 238 -8.08 3.64 3.96
N ALA A 239 -8.84 4.54 4.61
CA ALA A 239 -9.33 4.33 5.97
C ALA A 239 -10.31 3.15 6.07
N LYS A 240 -11.20 2.95 5.08
CA LYS A 240 -12.08 1.77 5.02
C LYS A 240 -11.28 0.47 4.88
N ALA A 241 -10.25 0.46 4.03
CA ALA A 241 -9.38 -0.70 3.89
C ALA A 241 -8.63 -1.02 5.19
N ARG A 242 -8.10 0.02 5.86
CA ARG A 242 -7.46 -0.10 7.18
C ARG A 242 -8.42 -0.64 8.23
N ALA A 243 -9.64 -0.12 8.33
CA ALA A 243 -10.65 -0.62 9.26
C ALA A 243 -10.96 -2.11 9.06
N ALA A 244 -11.18 -2.52 7.80
CA ALA A 244 -11.45 -3.92 7.48
C ALA A 244 -10.26 -4.84 7.81
N ALA A 245 -9.02 -4.38 7.56
CA ALA A 245 -7.82 -5.14 7.88
C ALA A 245 -7.64 -5.35 9.40
N TYR A 246 -7.77 -4.28 10.20
CA TYR A 246 -7.68 -4.40 11.66
C TYR A 246 -8.82 -5.22 12.26
N GLN A 247 -10.02 -5.14 11.69
CA GLN A 247 -11.13 -5.99 12.08
C GLN A 247 -10.83 -7.48 11.81
N GLY A 248 -10.19 -7.78 10.67
CA GLY A 248 -9.85 -9.17 10.29
C GLY A 248 -8.74 -9.82 11.11
N VAL A 249 -7.94 -9.04 11.84
CA VAL A 249 -6.88 -9.56 12.74
C VAL A 249 -7.25 -9.50 14.22
N ALA A 250 -8.37 -8.87 14.57
CA ALA A 250 -8.90 -8.89 15.92
C ALA A 250 -9.42 -10.29 16.25
N GLN A 251 -8.98 -10.87 17.38
CA GLN A 251 -9.47 -12.17 17.87
C GLN A 251 -10.47 -12.00 19.02
#